data_AF-A0A537CG94-F1
#
_entry.id   AF-A0A537CG94-F1
#
_cell.length_a   1.000
_cell.length_b   1.000
_cell.length_c   1.000
_cell.angle_alpha   90.00
_cell.angle_beta   90.00
_cell.angle_gamma   90.00
#
_symmetry.space_group_name_H-M   'P 1'
#
loop_
_entity.id
_entity.type
_entity.pdbx_description
1 polymer ?
#
loop_
_entity_poly.entity_id
_entity_poly.type
_entity_poly.pdbx_seq_one_letter_code
_entity_poly.pdbx_strand_id
1 'polypeptide(L)'
;MMEKKRGSFTSRDLALVAGLTGLYLVYGYASGVTFGHTILELDLFFLISALFTIVVSMTGRRWSATLLGTVNGLILLGEPNAPLAITLSLIPNGLVFDLALYTSNQTIDESSRKRFVIAGALGNLAMAISGLVILQAIGFFQGKGLDFILATSVIALVTNPIVGAIGALFGTIVVKRVGERVRSPLIC
;
A
#
# COMPACT_ATOMS: atom_id res chain seq x y z
N MET A 1 -6.81 -15.60 -35.21
CA MET A 1 -5.95 -15.17 -34.08
C MET A 1 -6.87 -14.78 -32.93
N MET A 2 -6.85 -15.54 -31.84
CA MET A 2 -7.79 -15.40 -30.72
C MET A 2 -7.54 -14.09 -29.95
N GLU A 3 -8.60 -13.27 -29.82
CA GLU A 3 -8.68 -12.24 -28.80
C GLU A 3 -8.41 -12.86 -27.42
N LYS A 4 -7.31 -12.44 -26.80
CA LYS A 4 -7.00 -12.77 -25.42
C LYS A 4 -8.00 -12.02 -24.54
N LYS A 5 -9.14 -12.66 -24.20
CA LYS A 5 -10.12 -12.15 -23.22
C LYS A 5 -9.35 -11.64 -22.00
N ARG A 6 -9.24 -10.31 -21.86
CA ARG A 6 -8.84 -9.66 -20.60
C ARG A 6 -9.88 -10.10 -19.58
N GLY A 7 -9.54 -11.07 -18.74
CA GLY A 7 -10.47 -11.64 -17.77
C GLY A 7 -11.10 -10.54 -16.92
N SER A 8 -12.42 -10.41 -17.00
CA SER A 8 -13.22 -9.47 -16.19
C SER A 8 -12.94 -9.64 -14.70
N PHE A 9 -12.86 -8.57 -13.92
CA PHE A 9 -12.75 -8.62 -12.45
C PHE A 9 -13.85 -9.53 -11.90
N THR A 10 -13.47 -10.58 -11.18
CA THR A 10 -14.47 -11.50 -10.61
C THR A 10 -15.10 -10.88 -9.38
N SER A 11 -16.33 -11.28 -9.03
CA SER A 11 -17.00 -10.83 -7.80
C SER A 11 -16.15 -11.11 -6.55
N ARG A 12 -15.34 -12.17 -6.59
CA ARG A 12 -14.38 -12.53 -5.55
C ARG A 12 -13.23 -11.53 -5.42
N ASP A 13 -12.66 -11.09 -6.55
CA ASP A 13 -11.59 -10.08 -6.57
C ASP A 13 -12.12 -8.74 -6.03
N LEU A 14 -13.34 -8.37 -6.42
CA LEU A 14 -14.00 -7.15 -5.94
C LEU A 14 -14.27 -7.22 -4.42
N ALA A 15 -14.76 -8.36 -3.93
CA ALA A 15 -15.01 -8.58 -2.51
C ALA A 15 -13.71 -8.53 -1.69
N LEU A 16 -12.60 -9.05 -2.22
CA LEU A 16 -11.29 -8.95 -1.58
C LEU A 16 -10.82 -7.50 -1.48
N VAL A 17 -10.92 -6.73 -2.57
CA VAL A 17 -10.59 -5.29 -2.54
C VAL A 17 -11.46 -4.57 -1.52
N ALA A 18 -12.79 -4.77 -1.56
CA ALA A 18 -13.71 -4.12 -0.64
C ALA A 18 -13.41 -4.48 0.84
N GLY A 19 -13.13 -5.75 1.13
CA GLY A 19 -12.80 -6.21 2.48
C GLY A 19 -11.48 -5.63 2.99
N LEU A 20 -10.43 -5.60 2.16
CA LEU A 20 -9.14 -5.01 2.54
C LEU A 20 -9.21 -3.48 2.64
N THR A 21 -10.00 -2.81 1.80
CA THR A 21 -10.35 -1.40 1.93
C THR A 21 -11.01 -1.13 3.27
N GLY A 22 -12.04 -1.91 3.63
CA GLY A 22 -12.71 -1.78 4.92
C GLY A 22 -11.75 -1.95 6.10
N LEU A 23 -10.84 -2.94 6.02
CA LEU A 23 -9.82 -3.16 7.05
C LEU A 23 -8.89 -1.95 7.20
N TYR A 24 -8.43 -1.39 6.08
CA TYR A 24 -7.56 -0.21 6.09
C TYR A 24 -8.25 1.00 6.72
N LEU A 25 -9.52 1.24 6.39
CA LEU A 25 -10.30 2.37 6.90
C LEU A 25 -10.58 2.24 8.40
N VAL A 26 -11.04 1.06 8.85
CA VAL A 26 -11.31 0.82 10.28
C VAL A 26 -10.04 0.99 11.10
N TYR A 27 -8.91 0.46 10.63
CA TYR A 27 -7.64 0.63 11.30
C TYR A 27 -7.14 2.07 11.26
N GLY A 28 -7.23 2.74 10.11
CA GLY A 28 -6.84 4.15 9.96
C GLY A 28 -7.63 5.08 10.87
N TYR A 29 -8.93 4.84 11.02
CA TYR A 29 -9.77 5.57 11.97
C TYR A 29 -9.35 5.31 13.42
N ALA A 30 -9.18 4.03 13.80
CA ALA A 30 -8.75 3.67 15.14
C ALA A 30 -7.37 4.27 15.48
N SER A 31 -6.42 4.19 14.55
CA SER A 31 -5.08 4.76 14.68
C SER A 31 -5.09 6.27 14.80
N GLY A 32 -5.83 6.97 13.93
CA GLY A 32 -5.98 8.43 13.99
C GLY A 32 -6.56 8.91 15.33
N VAL A 33 -7.50 8.15 15.91
CA VAL A 33 -8.08 8.42 17.23
C VAL A 33 -7.12 8.11 18.38
N THR A 34 -6.27 7.08 18.27
CA THR A 34 -5.40 6.62 19.38
C THR A 34 -4.03 7.27 19.40
N PHE A 35 -3.39 7.50 18.25
CA PHE A 35 -2.02 8.00 18.18
C PHE A 35 -1.92 9.51 17.92
N GLY A 36 -3.05 10.16 17.65
CA GLY A 36 -3.08 11.52 17.11
C GLY A 36 -2.45 11.57 15.72
N HIS A 37 -2.81 12.57 14.92
CA HIS A 37 -2.25 12.78 13.58
C HIS A 37 -0.75 13.14 13.66
N THR A 38 0.08 12.16 13.98
CA THR A 38 1.53 12.29 14.01
C THR A 38 2.05 12.21 12.59
N ILE A 39 3.09 12.97 12.30
CA ILE A 39 3.63 13.20 10.95
C ILE A 39 4.20 11.90 10.32
N LEU A 40 4.28 10.81 11.09
CA LEU A 40 4.97 9.58 10.70
C LEU A 40 4.08 8.36 10.44
N GLU A 41 2.82 8.31 10.92
CA GLU A 41 1.80 7.23 10.74
C GLU A 41 2.34 5.86 10.24
N LEU A 42 3.38 5.36 10.92
CA LEU A 42 4.22 4.25 10.43
C LEU A 42 3.41 2.96 10.30
N ASP A 43 2.41 2.83 11.15
CA ASP A 43 1.44 1.75 11.16
C ASP A 43 0.56 1.73 9.90
N LEU A 44 0.11 2.88 9.39
CA LEU A 44 -0.62 2.93 8.12
C LEU A 44 0.28 2.60 6.92
N PHE A 45 1.52 3.10 6.92
CA PHE A 45 2.53 2.74 5.89
C PHE A 45 2.84 1.24 5.89
N PHE A 46 2.91 0.62 7.08
CA PHE A 46 3.08 -0.81 7.23
C PHE A 46 1.86 -1.57 6.68
N LEU A 47 0.68 -1.17 7.14
CA LEU A 47 -0.58 -1.85 6.84
C LEU A 47 -0.88 -1.80 5.35
N ILE A 48 -0.79 -0.64 4.69
CA ILE A 48 -1.09 -0.53 3.26
C ILE A 48 -0.19 -1.42 2.42
N SER A 49 1.10 -1.51 2.75
CA SER A 49 2.06 -2.36 2.04
C SER A 49 1.78 -3.85 2.24
N ALA A 50 1.35 -4.24 3.44
CA ALA A 50 0.87 -5.60 3.71
C ALA A 50 -0.39 -5.92 2.89
N LEU A 51 -1.36 -5.00 2.84
CA LEU A 51 -2.61 -5.19 2.10
C LEU A 51 -2.39 -5.25 0.58
N PHE A 52 -1.51 -4.42 0.02
CA PHE A 52 -1.12 -4.51 -1.38
C PHE A 52 -0.50 -5.86 -1.72
N THR A 53 0.38 -6.36 -0.86
CA THR A 53 0.99 -7.68 -1.04
C THR A 53 -0.07 -8.79 -0.99
N ILE A 54 -1.01 -8.71 -0.04
CA ILE A 54 -2.11 -9.68 0.09
C ILE A 54 -3.01 -9.63 -1.14
N VAL A 55 -3.48 -8.45 -1.55
CA VAL A 55 -4.43 -8.33 -2.66
C VAL A 55 -3.82 -8.81 -3.97
N VAL A 56 -2.59 -8.39 -4.28
CA VAL A 56 -1.91 -8.79 -5.53
C VAL A 56 -1.62 -10.29 -5.55
N SER A 57 -1.21 -10.86 -4.42
CA SER A 57 -0.94 -12.30 -4.34
C SER A 57 -2.20 -13.16 -4.43
N MET A 58 -3.32 -12.68 -3.87
CA MET A 58 -4.59 -13.44 -3.85
C MET A 58 -5.37 -13.31 -5.16
N THR A 59 -5.39 -12.13 -5.79
CA THR A 59 -6.08 -11.94 -7.08
C THR A 59 -5.21 -12.37 -8.26
N GLY A 60 -3.88 -12.30 -8.14
CA GLY A 60 -2.94 -12.53 -9.23
C GLY A 60 -3.09 -11.53 -10.39
N ARG A 61 -3.80 -10.41 -10.18
CA ARG A 61 -4.16 -9.45 -11.22
C ARG A 61 -3.28 -8.21 -11.21
N ARG A 62 -2.96 -7.76 -12.42
CA ARG A 62 -2.33 -6.46 -12.66
C ARG A 62 -3.19 -5.32 -12.12
N TRP A 63 -2.56 -4.32 -11.53
CA TRP A 63 -3.19 -3.09 -11.05
C TRP A 63 -4.08 -3.24 -9.81
N SER A 64 -4.00 -4.38 -9.10
CA SER A 64 -4.85 -4.61 -7.92
C SER A 64 -4.47 -3.73 -6.75
N ALA A 65 -3.16 -3.48 -6.55
CA ALA A 65 -2.69 -2.57 -5.49
C ALA A 65 -3.07 -1.13 -5.80
N THR A 66 -2.91 -0.71 -7.06
CA THR A 66 -3.32 0.62 -7.54
C THR A 66 -4.82 0.84 -7.34
N LEU A 67 -5.65 -0.16 -7.65
CA LEU A 67 -7.09 -0.07 -7.46
C LEU A 67 -7.44 0.05 -5.97
N LEU A 68 -6.82 -0.76 -5.10
CA LEU A 68 -7.01 -0.66 -3.64
C LEU A 68 -6.58 0.73 -3.11
N GLY A 69 -5.40 1.21 -3.52
CA GLY A 69 -4.89 2.52 -3.12
C GLY A 69 -5.77 3.67 -3.59
N THR A 70 -6.29 3.58 -4.81
CA THR A 70 -7.21 4.60 -5.37
C THR A 70 -8.55 4.60 -4.65
N VAL A 71 -9.14 3.42 -4.41
CA VAL A 71 -10.42 3.32 -3.67
C VAL A 71 -10.25 3.87 -2.26
N ASN A 72 -9.18 3.50 -1.54
CA ASN A 72 -8.89 4.04 -0.22
C ASN A 72 -8.68 5.55 -0.25
N GLY A 73 -7.91 6.06 -1.21
CA GLY A 73 -7.68 7.50 -1.38
C GLY A 73 -8.96 8.28 -1.70
N LEU A 74 -9.85 7.75 -2.53
CA LEU A 74 -11.13 8.40 -2.86
C LEU A 74 -12.10 8.40 -1.67
N ILE A 75 -12.14 7.31 -0.89
CA ILE A 75 -13.00 7.26 0.31
C ILE A 75 -12.49 8.27 1.36
N LEU A 76 -11.17 8.30 1.60
CA LEU A 76 -10.57 9.22 2.56
C LEU A 76 -10.64 10.68 2.11
N LEU A 77 -10.76 10.98 0.81
CA LEU A 77 -11.03 12.35 0.32
C LEU A 77 -12.38 12.89 0.78
N GLY A 78 -13.36 12.00 1.02
CA GLY A 78 -14.67 12.37 1.53
C GLY A 78 -14.71 12.61 3.04
N GLU A 79 -13.64 12.28 3.76
CA GLU A 79 -13.58 12.40 5.22
C GLU A 79 -12.92 13.74 5.60
N PRO A 80 -13.65 14.66 6.28
CA PRO A 80 -13.20 16.03 6.52
C PRO A 80 -11.93 16.14 7.40
N ASN A 81 -11.61 15.10 8.17
CA ASN A 81 -10.44 15.08 9.05
C ASN A 81 -9.29 14.20 8.52
N ALA A 82 -9.40 13.63 7.31
CA ALA A 82 -8.35 12.77 6.79
C ALA A 82 -7.12 13.59 6.37
N PRO A 83 -5.89 13.15 6.70
CA PRO A 83 -4.67 13.81 6.24
C PRO A 83 -4.56 13.77 4.70
N LEU A 84 -4.85 14.90 4.04
CA LEU A 84 -4.87 15.02 2.57
C LEU A 84 -3.59 14.49 1.89
N ALA A 85 -2.43 14.71 2.54
CA ALA A 85 -1.14 14.22 2.05
C ALA A 85 -1.05 12.70 2.02
N ILE A 86 -1.61 12.01 3.00
CA ILE A 86 -1.64 10.53 3.06
C ILE A 86 -2.67 10.01 2.06
N THR A 87 -3.84 10.64 2.03
CA THR A 87 -4.95 10.27 1.14
C THR A 87 -4.55 10.28 -0.34
N LEU A 88 -3.94 11.36 -0.82
CA LEU A 88 -3.55 11.49 -2.23
C LEU A 88 -2.30 10.68 -2.57
N SER A 89 -1.42 10.43 -1.60
CA SER A 89 -0.18 9.66 -1.82
C SER A 89 -0.41 8.15 -1.89
N LEU A 90 -1.59 7.64 -1.51
CA LEU A 90 -1.98 6.24 -1.70
C LEU A 90 -2.02 5.81 -3.17
N ILE A 91 -2.38 6.73 -4.06
CA ILE A 91 -2.45 6.48 -5.51
C ILE A 91 -1.05 6.19 -6.09
N PRO A 92 -0.05 7.08 -5.97
CA PRO A 92 1.29 6.80 -6.46
C PRO A 92 1.94 5.62 -5.74
N ASN A 93 1.58 5.33 -4.48
CA ASN A 93 2.04 4.12 -3.79
C ASN A 93 1.62 2.85 -4.54
N GLY A 94 0.31 2.66 -4.73
CA GLY A 94 -0.22 1.47 -5.39
C GLY A 94 0.28 1.34 -6.83
N LEU A 95 0.42 2.47 -7.53
CA LEU A 95 0.95 2.52 -8.89
C LEU A 95 2.39 2.01 -8.97
N VAL A 96 3.27 2.55 -8.13
CA VAL A 96 4.69 2.16 -8.12
C VAL A 96 4.86 0.72 -7.61
N PHE A 97 4.05 0.30 -6.64
CA PHE A 97 4.03 -1.07 -6.15
C PHE A 97 3.70 -2.06 -7.27
N ASP A 98 2.62 -1.85 -8.01
CA ASP A 98 2.26 -2.71 -9.15
C ASP A 98 3.35 -2.66 -10.22
N LEU A 99 3.86 -1.48 -10.58
CA LEU A 99 4.89 -1.33 -11.61
C LEU A 99 6.19 -2.08 -11.25
N ALA A 100 6.61 -2.00 -9.98
CA ALA A 100 7.79 -2.70 -9.47
C ALA A 100 7.64 -4.23 -9.51
N LEU A 101 6.42 -4.75 -9.35
CA LEU A 101 6.15 -6.19 -9.48
C LEU A 101 6.14 -6.66 -10.93
N TYR A 102 5.59 -5.87 -11.86
CA TYR A 102 5.39 -6.28 -13.25
C TYR A 102 6.56 -6.01 -14.19
N THR A 103 7.52 -5.19 -13.78
CA THR A 103 8.77 -4.95 -14.54
C THR A 103 9.77 -6.11 -14.42
N SER A 104 9.61 -7.00 -13.45
CA SER A 104 10.52 -8.13 -13.21
C SER A 104 9.98 -9.43 -13.81
N ASN A 105 10.51 -9.83 -14.97
CA ASN A 105 10.00 -10.88 -15.84
C ASN A 105 10.36 -12.34 -15.43
N GLN A 106 10.75 -12.61 -14.18
CA GLN A 106 11.22 -13.95 -13.76
C GLN A 106 10.12 -14.71 -12.97
N THR A 107 10.20 -16.03 -12.87
CA THR A 107 9.18 -16.90 -12.27
C THR A 107 9.01 -16.72 -10.74
N ILE A 108 7.78 -16.99 -10.27
CA ILE A 108 7.27 -16.80 -8.90
C ILE A 108 7.58 -18.07 -8.10
N ASP A 109 8.68 -18.14 -7.35
CA ASP A 109 8.79 -19.19 -6.30
C ASP A 109 9.68 -18.77 -5.12
N GLU A 110 10.87 -18.20 -5.35
CA GLU A 110 11.66 -17.51 -4.29
C GLU A 110 11.98 -16.05 -4.62
N SER A 111 12.07 -15.74 -5.92
CA SER A 111 12.19 -14.37 -6.43
C SER A 111 10.97 -13.50 -6.06
N SER A 112 9.82 -14.13 -5.76
CA SER A 112 8.57 -13.43 -5.45
C SER A 112 8.63 -12.65 -4.13
N ARG A 113 9.18 -13.22 -3.05
CA ARG A 113 9.24 -12.55 -1.74
C ARG A 113 10.10 -11.29 -1.81
N LYS A 114 11.30 -11.39 -2.38
CA LYS A 114 12.20 -10.25 -2.59
C LYS A 114 11.55 -9.16 -3.43
N ARG A 115 10.78 -9.51 -4.46
CA ARG A 115 10.03 -8.54 -5.27
C ARG A 115 8.95 -7.81 -4.49
N PHE A 116 8.17 -8.52 -3.67
CA PHE A 116 7.19 -7.84 -2.81
C PHE A 116 7.87 -6.89 -1.84
N VAL A 117 9.03 -7.25 -1.27
CA VAL A 117 9.81 -6.33 -0.42
C VAL A 117 10.24 -5.08 -1.20
N ILE A 118 10.80 -5.26 -2.39
CA ILE A 118 11.26 -4.15 -3.24
C ILE A 118 10.08 -3.28 -3.66
N ALA A 119 8.96 -3.89 -4.07
CA ALA A 119 7.75 -3.18 -4.44
C ALA A 119 7.15 -2.41 -3.25
N GLY A 120 7.14 -3.01 -2.05
CA GLY A 120 6.70 -2.37 -0.81
C GLY A 120 7.59 -1.18 -0.44
N ALA A 121 8.91 -1.33 -0.57
CA ALA A 121 9.85 -0.24 -0.32
C ALA A 121 9.69 0.91 -1.32
N LEU A 122 9.64 0.60 -2.62
CA LEU A 122 9.48 1.61 -3.68
C LEU A 122 8.11 2.29 -3.65
N GLY A 123 7.04 1.54 -3.39
CA GLY A 123 5.69 2.08 -3.23
C GLY A 123 5.61 3.07 -2.07
N ASN A 124 6.15 2.69 -0.89
CA ASN A 124 6.16 3.59 0.26
C ASN A 124 7.14 4.76 0.10
N LEU A 125 8.22 4.60 -0.66
CA LEU A 125 9.09 5.72 -1.05
C LEU A 125 8.33 6.73 -1.91
N ALA A 126 7.60 6.25 -2.93
CA ALA A 126 6.78 7.08 -3.79
C ALA A 126 5.67 7.78 -3.00
N MET A 127 5.08 7.08 -2.04
CA MET A 127 4.11 7.64 -1.09
C MET A 127 4.74 8.76 -0.25
N ALA A 128 5.91 8.53 0.33
CA ALA A 128 6.62 9.51 1.15
C ALA A 128 6.96 10.78 0.36
N ILE A 129 7.54 10.63 -0.85
CA ILE A 129 7.86 11.75 -1.73
C ILE A 129 6.58 12.53 -2.07
N SER A 130 5.53 11.83 -2.47
CA SER A 130 4.26 12.46 -2.85
C SER A 130 3.63 13.19 -1.66
N GLY A 131 3.63 12.57 -0.48
CA GLY A 131 3.15 13.16 0.77
C GLY A 131 3.91 14.43 1.14
N LEU A 132 5.24 14.42 1.07
CA LEU A 132 6.08 15.60 1.33
C LEU A 132 5.81 16.74 0.34
N VAL A 133 5.64 16.43 -0.95
CA VAL A 133 5.29 17.43 -1.98
C VAL A 133 3.92 18.04 -1.70
N ILE A 134 2.93 17.24 -1.31
CA ILE A 134 1.59 17.73 -0.97
C ILE A 134 1.63 18.58 0.30
N LEU A 135 2.36 18.15 1.35
CA LEU A 135 2.56 18.92 2.59
C LEU A 135 3.21 20.28 2.30
N GLN A 136 4.18 20.32 1.39
CA GLN A 136 4.79 21.56 0.91
C GLN A 136 3.77 22.44 0.17
N ALA A 137 2.95 21.85 -0.70
CA ALA A 137 1.95 22.59 -1.48
C ALA A 137 0.83 23.21 -0.63
N ILE A 138 0.41 22.54 0.45
CA ILE A 138 -0.59 23.07 1.39
C ILE A 138 0.00 24.00 2.46
N GLY A 139 1.31 24.31 2.38
CA GLY A 139 1.97 25.25 3.26
C GLY A 139 2.29 24.72 4.67
N PHE A 140 2.25 23.40 4.91
CA PHE A 140 2.54 22.82 6.24
C PHE A 140 3.92 23.20 6.79
N PHE A 141 4.89 23.37 5.89
CA PHE A 141 6.27 23.75 6.24
C PHE A 141 6.48 25.27 6.32
N GLN A 142 5.48 26.10 6.03
CA GLN A 142 5.63 27.56 6.14
C GLN A 142 5.83 27.97 7.61
N GLY A 143 6.85 28.77 7.87
CA GLY A 143 7.23 29.19 9.22
C GLY A 143 7.96 28.11 10.05
N LYS A 144 8.27 26.94 9.48
CA LYS A 144 9.14 25.94 10.08
C LYS A 144 10.60 26.20 9.68
N GLY A 145 11.54 25.98 10.61
CA GLY A 145 12.96 26.12 10.32
C GLY A 145 13.45 25.06 9.31
N LEU A 146 14.48 25.41 8.53
CA LEU A 146 15.09 24.51 7.53
C LEU A 146 15.45 23.15 8.13
N ASP A 147 15.99 23.14 9.35
CA ASP A 147 16.38 21.93 10.08
C ASP A 147 15.20 20.99 10.32
N PHE A 148 14.01 21.53 10.63
CA PHE A 148 12.81 20.73 10.82
C PHE A 148 12.34 20.09 9.50
N ILE A 149 12.40 20.84 8.40
CA ILE A 149 12.01 20.35 7.07
C ILE A 149 12.96 19.24 6.62
N LEU A 150 14.27 19.45 6.79
CA LEU A 150 15.29 18.46 6.43
C LEU A 150 15.17 17.20 7.30
N ALA A 151 15.05 17.35 8.62
CA ALA A 151 14.92 16.21 9.52
C ALA A 151 13.68 15.38 9.20
N THR A 152 12.52 16.01 9.06
CA THR A 152 11.25 15.31 8.74
C THR A 152 11.29 14.64 7.37
N SER A 153 11.87 15.29 6.36
CA SER A 153 12.01 14.72 5.02
C SER A 153 12.94 13.51 5.01
N VAL A 154 14.11 13.60 5.66
CA VAL A 154 15.07 12.48 5.73
C VAL A 154 14.46 11.30 6.50
N ILE A 155 13.81 11.55 7.64
CA ILE A 155 13.16 10.49 8.41
C ILE A 155 12.07 9.82 7.56
N ALA A 156 11.19 10.59 6.93
CA ALA A 156 10.12 10.02 6.08
C ALA A 156 10.68 9.20 4.91
N LEU A 157 11.72 9.71 4.23
CA LEU A 157 12.35 9.04 3.08
C LEU A 157 13.12 7.78 3.45
N VAL A 158 13.59 7.63 4.69
CA VAL A 158 14.31 6.44 5.14
C VAL A 158 13.37 5.46 5.82
N THR A 159 12.53 5.93 6.74
CA THR A 159 11.69 5.06 7.56
C THR A 159 10.52 4.48 6.74
N ASN A 160 9.87 5.24 5.86
CA ASN A 160 8.69 4.75 5.13
C ASN A 160 9.03 3.59 4.18
N PRO A 161 10.13 3.60 3.41
CA PRO A 161 10.53 2.45 2.60
C PRO A 161 10.88 1.22 3.42
N ILE A 162 11.55 1.39 4.58
CA ILE A 162 11.88 0.28 5.48
C ILE A 162 10.58 -0.34 6.01
N VAL A 163 9.65 0.49 6.47
CA VAL A 163 8.35 0.04 6.95
C VAL A 163 7.54 -0.63 5.84
N GLY A 164 7.61 -0.12 4.61
CA GLY A 164 6.99 -0.74 3.44
C GLY A 164 7.58 -2.11 3.13
N ALA A 165 8.90 -2.24 3.18
CA ALA A 165 9.59 -3.53 3.03
C ALA A 165 9.11 -4.54 4.09
N ILE A 166 9.01 -4.13 5.36
CA ILE A 166 8.55 -4.99 6.46
C ILE A 166 7.06 -5.34 6.29
N GLY A 167 6.21 -4.38 5.92
CA GLY A 167 4.79 -4.58 5.64
C GLY A 167 4.56 -5.58 4.50
N ALA A 168 5.29 -5.43 3.40
CA ALA A 168 5.23 -6.37 2.30
C ALA A 168 5.74 -7.77 2.69
N LEU A 169 6.84 -7.86 3.45
CA LEU A 169 7.29 -9.13 4.02
C LEU A 169 6.21 -9.80 4.86
N PHE A 170 5.56 -9.04 5.73
CA PHE A 170 4.45 -9.55 6.54
C PHE A 170 3.29 -10.04 5.66
N GLY A 171 2.90 -9.27 4.64
CA GLY A 171 1.89 -9.67 3.66
C GLY A 171 2.22 -11.00 2.97
N THR A 172 3.48 -11.23 2.58
CA THR A 172 3.87 -12.52 1.98
C THR A 172 3.70 -13.70 2.95
N ILE A 173 3.98 -13.50 4.24
CA ILE A 173 3.81 -14.52 5.28
C ILE A 173 2.32 -14.82 5.48
N VAL A 174 1.47 -13.79 5.55
CA VAL A 174 0.02 -13.94 5.66
C VAL A 174 -0.53 -14.73 4.48
N VAL A 175 -0.14 -14.36 3.25
CA VAL A 175 -0.55 -15.07 2.03
C VAL A 175 -0.12 -16.54 2.07
N LYS A 176 1.12 -16.83 2.48
CA LYS A 176 1.59 -18.21 2.60
C LYS A 176 0.71 -19.01 3.57
N ARG A 177 0.43 -18.46 4.75
CA ARG A 177 -0.38 -19.12 5.79
C ARG A 177 -1.85 -19.29 5.41
N VAL A 178 -2.45 -18.29 4.76
CA VAL A 178 -3.87 -18.33 4.38
C VAL A 178 -4.07 -19.13 3.08
N GLY A 179 -3.16 -18.99 2.11
CA GLY A 179 -3.17 -19.72 0.85
C GLY A 179 -2.98 -21.23 1.01
N GLU A 180 -2.12 -21.65 1.94
CA GLU A 180 -1.97 -23.07 2.31
C GLU A 180 -3.28 -23.64 2.88
N ARG A 181 -4.03 -22.87 3.69
CA ARG A 181 -5.31 -23.31 4.27
C ARG A 181 -6.46 -23.37 3.26
N VAL A 182 -6.53 -22.43 2.32
CA VAL A 182 -7.58 -22.40 1.29
C VAL A 182 -7.40 -23.49 0.23
N ARG A 183 -6.17 -23.96 -0.02
CA ARG A 183 -5.90 -25.13 -0.88
C ARG A 183 -6.07 -26.48 -0.18
N SER A 184 -6.21 -26.50 1.16
CA SER A 184 -6.29 -27.72 1.96
C SER A 184 -7.71 -28.26 2.32
N PRO A 185 -8.83 -27.94 1.64
CA PRO A 185 -10.08 -28.67 1.88
C PRO A 185 -10.25 -29.92 0.98
N LEU A 186 -9.23 -30.38 0.24
CA LEU A 186 -9.34 -31.54 -0.67
C LEU A 186 -8.54 -32.79 -0.23
N ILE A 187 -8.34 -32.98 1.06
CA ILE A 187 -7.92 -34.28 1.60
C ILE A 187 -8.86 -34.64 2.75
N CYS A 188 -10.06 -35.10 2.40
CA CYS A 188 -10.90 -36.01 3.16
C CYS A 188 -11.67 -36.86 2.16
#